data_AF-A0A822YQI2-F1
#
_entry.id   AF-A0A822YQI2-F1
#
_cell.length_a   1.000
_cell.length_b   1.000
_cell.length_c   1.000
_cell.angle_alpha   90.00
_cell.angle_beta   90.00
_cell.angle_gamma   90.00
#
_symmetry.space_group_name_H-M   'P 1'
#
loop_
_entity.id
_entity.type
_entity.pdbx_description
1 polymer ?
#
loop_
_entity_poly.entity_id
_entity_poly.type
_entity_poly.pdbx_seq_one_letter_code
_entity_poly.pdbx_strand_id
1 'polypeptide(L)'
;MNGVLARSVMCRFLQGIRIIQATAGAGRTMLISDAGRVYAFGKDSFGEALYGVQGSEFVTTPHPVESLKNVFVVQAAIGNFFTAVLSREGKVYTFSWGSDAKLGHQTEASDLEPRPLLGALENVPVVQIAAGYCYLLALAFQPAGMSVYSVGCGLGGKLGHGSKTDERYPRLIEQFQALNIQPVEVAAGAWHAAVVGRDGRVCTWGWGRFGCLGHGNEECESLPKVVEALSKVKAIHVATGDYTTFVVSEDGDVYSFGCGESSSLGHNIGADGQGRQNVLSPELVTSLKQVKERVVHISLTNSIYWNAHTFALTESGKLYGFGAGDKGQLGVEFVADQSERGNPERIDIDLT
;
A
#
# COMPACT_ATOMS: atom_id res chain seq x y z
N MET A 1 -8.54 -9.20 -31.34
CA MET A 1 -8.17 -10.12 -30.25
C MET A 1 -6.69 -10.44 -30.40
N ASN A 2 -5.82 -9.60 -29.83
CA ASN A 2 -4.40 -9.93 -29.69
C ASN A 2 -4.23 -10.37 -28.25
N GLY A 3 -4.01 -11.67 -28.04
CA GLY A 3 -3.67 -12.19 -26.72
C GLY A 3 -2.37 -11.54 -26.26
N VAL A 4 -2.43 -10.82 -25.14
CA VAL A 4 -1.23 -10.38 -24.45
C VAL A 4 -0.62 -11.62 -23.83
N LEU A 5 0.54 -12.05 -24.32
CA LEU A 5 1.34 -13.09 -23.69
C LEU A 5 1.75 -12.60 -22.29
N ALA A 6 0.98 -12.98 -21.28
CA ALA A 6 1.22 -12.64 -19.88
C ALA A 6 2.25 -13.61 -19.31
N ARG A 7 3.52 -13.37 -19.59
CA ARG A 7 4.65 -14.04 -18.92
C ARG A 7 5.43 -13.03 -18.10
N SER A 8 6.05 -13.47 -17.02
CA SER A 8 7.07 -12.68 -16.33
C SER A 8 8.19 -12.33 -17.32
N VAL A 9 8.61 -11.06 -17.36
CA VAL A 9 9.66 -10.57 -18.27
C VAL A 9 10.74 -9.87 -17.47
N MET A 10 12.00 -10.24 -17.70
CA MET A 10 13.14 -9.54 -17.13
C MET A 10 13.28 -8.13 -17.73
N CYS A 11 13.34 -7.11 -16.88
CA CYS A 11 13.62 -5.73 -17.31
C CYS A 11 15.12 -5.55 -17.62
N ARG A 12 15.50 -5.72 -18.89
CA ARG A 12 16.90 -5.65 -19.35
C ARG A 12 17.59 -4.32 -19.07
N PHE A 13 16.84 -3.22 -18.98
CA PHE A 13 17.37 -1.89 -18.64
C PHE A 13 17.99 -1.83 -17.24
N LEU A 14 17.63 -2.76 -16.34
CA LEU A 14 18.13 -2.83 -14.98
C LEU A 14 19.26 -3.84 -14.81
N GLN A 15 19.78 -4.40 -15.92
CA GLN A 15 20.84 -5.38 -15.87
C GLN A 15 22.09 -4.80 -15.18
N GLY A 16 22.57 -5.49 -14.15
CA GLY A 16 23.70 -5.02 -13.32
C GLY A 16 23.33 -4.00 -12.24
N ILE A 17 22.06 -3.59 -12.14
CA ILE A 17 21.55 -2.72 -11.08
C ILE A 17 20.76 -3.59 -10.10
N ARG A 18 21.23 -3.68 -8.84
CA ARG A 18 20.50 -4.41 -7.81
C ARG A 18 19.38 -3.54 -7.24
N ILE A 19 18.14 -3.90 -7.54
CA ILE A 19 16.94 -3.25 -6.96
C ILE A 19 16.65 -3.85 -5.58
N ILE A 20 16.43 -2.97 -4.59
CA ILE A 20 16.10 -3.33 -3.21
C ILE A 20 14.65 -3.02 -2.83
N GLN A 21 13.98 -2.14 -3.58
CA GLN A 21 12.58 -1.80 -3.35
C GLN A 21 11.92 -1.41 -4.67
N ALA A 22 10.68 -1.88 -4.84
CA ALA A 22 9.81 -1.51 -5.95
C ALA A 22 8.44 -1.09 -5.39
N THR A 23 7.91 0.03 -5.85
CA THR A 23 6.55 0.49 -5.52
C THR A 23 5.82 0.85 -6.79
N ALA A 24 4.54 0.48 -6.85
CA ALA A 24 3.64 0.79 -7.95
C ALA A 24 2.42 1.56 -7.43
N GLY A 25 2.05 2.63 -8.13
CA GLY A 25 0.76 3.32 -7.98
C GLY A 25 -0.13 3.13 -9.21
N ALA A 26 -1.19 3.93 -9.35
CA ALA A 26 -2.23 3.83 -10.39
C ALA A 26 -1.77 4.03 -11.86
N GLY A 27 -0.46 4.03 -12.11
CA GLY A 27 0.11 4.22 -13.44
C GLY A 27 1.60 4.50 -13.44
N ARG A 28 2.26 4.46 -12.27
CA ARG A 28 3.66 4.80 -12.10
C ARG A 28 4.35 3.77 -11.23
N THR A 29 5.59 3.48 -11.57
CA THR A 29 6.46 2.60 -10.80
C THR A 29 7.72 3.35 -10.42
N MET A 30 8.18 3.15 -9.19
CA MET A 30 9.49 3.59 -8.73
C MET A 30 10.30 2.39 -8.24
N LEU A 31 11.57 2.38 -8.61
CA LEU A 31 12.53 1.37 -8.22
C LEU A 31 13.69 2.04 -7.51
N ILE A 32 14.16 1.41 -6.43
CA ILE A 32 15.29 1.87 -5.64
C ILE A 32 16.39 0.84 -5.72
N SER A 33 17.59 1.27 -6.07
CA SER A 33 18.78 0.42 -6.07
C SER A 33 19.48 0.37 -4.72
N ASP A 34 20.33 -0.64 -4.52
CA ASP A 34 21.21 -0.76 -3.35
C ASP A 34 22.21 0.40 -3.21
N ALA A 35 22.50 1.12 -4.30
CA ALA A 35 23.26 2.36 -4.31
C ALA A 35 22.43 3.61 -3.93
N GLY A 36 21.17 3.44 -3.54
CA GLY A 36 20.27 4.54 -3.15
C GLY A 36 19.72 5.36 -4.32
N ARG A 37 19.96 4.95 -5.58
CA ARG A 37 19.44 5.63 -6.77
C ARG A 37 18.00 5.24 -7.05
N VAL A 38 17.22 6.21 -7.48
CA VAL A 38 15.80 6.08 -7.81
C VAL A 38 15.60 6.09 -9.31
N TYR A 39 14.81 5.13 -9.81
CA TYR A 39 14.38 5.04 -11.19
C TYR A 39 12.85 5.10 -11.24
N ALA A 40 12.29 5.86 -12.17
CA ALA A 40 10.84 5.98 -12.34
C ALA A 40 10.44 5.71 -13.79
N PHE A 41 9.24 5.15 -13.97
CA PHE A 41 8.59 4.96 -15.26
C PHE A 41 7.07 4.81 -15.08
N GLY A 42 6.34 4.85 -16.19
CA GLY A 42 4.89 4.92 -16.26
C GLY A 42 4.42 6.33 -16.63
N LYS A 43 3.25 6.70 -16.09
CA LYS A 43 2.65 8.02 -16.26
C LYS A 43 3.53 9.10 -15.62
N ASP A 44 3.81 10.14 -16.39
CA ASP A 44 4.58 11.32 -16.01
C ASP A 44 3.79 12.31 -15.12
N SER A 45 2.45 12.27 -15.18
CA SER A 45 1.57 13.20 -14.48
C SER A 45 1.04 12.65 -13.15
N PHE A 46 0.92 13.52 -12.15
CA PHE A 46 0.36 13.21 -10.83
C PHE A 46 -1.17 13.43 -10.82
N GLY A 47 -1.92 12.55 -10.12
CA GLY A 47 -3.37 12.58 -10.05
C GLY A 47 -4.10 11.76 -11.14
N GLU A 48 -5.27 11.23 -10.78
CA GLU A 48 -6.32 10.99 -11.77
C GLU A 48 -6.73 12.34 -12.33
N ALA A 49 -6.59 12.50 -13.64
CA ALA A 49 -7.12 13.66 -14.32
C ALA A 49 -8.64 13.61 -14.19
N LEU A 50 -9.19 14.28 -13.18
CA LEU A 50 -10.64 14.45 -13.06
C LEU A 50 -11.24 15.18 -14.27
N TYR A 51 -10.41 15.79 -15.14
CA TYR A 51 -10.79 16.20 -16.48
C TYR A 51 -9.59 16.03 -17.42
N GLY A 52 -9.79 15.32 -18.52
CA GLY A 52 -8.76 14.94 -19.47
C GLY A 52 -7.92 16.10 -19.98
N VAL A 53 -6.76 16.32 -19.38
CA VAL A 53 -5.69 17.09 -20.02
C VAL A 53 -5.07 16.15 -21.05
N GLN A 54 -5.32 16.43 -22.32
CA GLN A 54 -4.60 15.83 -23.44
C GLN A 54 -3.10 16.05 -23.24
N GLY A 55 -2.32 14.97 -23.16
CA GLY A 55 -0.85 15.05 -23.25
C GLY A 55 -0.02 14.34 -22.17
N SER A 56 -0.56 13.39 -21.37
CA SER A 56 0.30 12.61 -20.47
C SER A 56 1.30 11.78 -21.28
N GLU A 57 2.60 12.03 -21.12
CA GLU A 57 3.64 11.19 -21.72
C GLU A 57 3.80 9.92 -20.88
N PHE A 58 3.81 8.77 -21.55
CA PHE A 58 4.07 7.48 -20.92
C PHE A 58 5.54 7.14 -21.11
N VAL A 59 6.27 7.15 -20.00
CA VAL A 59 7.64 6.66 -19.96
C VAL A 59 7.60 5.14 -19.82
N THR A 60 7.98 4.42 -20.85
CA THR A 60 7.91 2.93 -20.85
C THR A 60 9.19 2.27 -20.33
N THR A 61 10.24 3.04 -20.10
CA THR A 61 11.56 2.56 -19.66
C THR A 61 11.99 3.23 -18.37
N PRO A 62 12.51 2.48 -17.37
CA PRO A 62 13.03 3.09 -16.14
C PRO A 62 14.08 4.16 -16.42
N HIS A 63 13.86 5.37 -15.91
CA HIS A 63 14.81 6.47 -16.03
C HIS A 63 15.24 6.99 -14.65
N PRO A 64 16.51 7.37 -14.47
CA PRO A 64 16.98 7.96 -13.21
C PRO A 64 16.21 9.24 -12.86
N VAL A 65 15.85 9.39 -11.58
CA VAL A 65 15.25 10.61 -11.06
C VAL A 65 16.36 11.56 -10.61
N GLU A 66 16.82 12.40 -11.54
CA GLU A 66 18.00 13.28 -11.34
C GLU A 66 17.86 14.26 -10.17
N SER A 67 16.63 14.69 -9.83
CA SER A 67 16.37 15.55 -8.68
C SER A 67 16.67 14.88 -7.33
N LEU A 68 16.72 13.53 -7.29
CA LEU A 68 17.08 12.74 -6.12
C LEU A 68 18.55 12.25 -6.13
N LYS A 69 19.38 12.65 -7.10
CA LYS A 69 20.75 12.09 -7.27
C LYS A 69 21.67 12.26 -6.06
N ASN A 70 21.40 13.26 -5.21
CA ASN A 70 22.18 13.57 -4.01
C ASN A 70 21.53 13.04 -2.72
N VAL A 71 20.45 12.28 -2.82
CA VAL A 71 19.74 11.68 -1.69
C VAL A 71 19.88 10.16 -1.78
N PHE A 72 20.42 9.53 -0.74
CA PHE A 72 20.48 8.07 -0.67
C PHE A 72 19.10 7.54 -0.24
N VAL A 73 18.27 7.17 -1.21
CA VAL A 73 16.88 6.74 -0.95
C VAL A 73 16.83 5.25 -0.61
N VAL A 74 16.02 4.88 0.38
CA VAL A 74 15.84 3.48 0.84
C VAL A 74 14.40 2.98 0.69
N GLN A 75 13.42 3.88 0.64
CA GLN A 75 12.02 3.52 0.44
C GLN A 75 11.30 4.59 -0.39
N ALA A 76 10.36 4.19 -1.24
CA ALA A 76 9.42 5.07 -1.91
C ALA A 76 7.99 4.61 -1.61
N ALA A 77 7.08 5.58 -1.48
CA ALA A 77 5.66 5.36 -1.35
C ALA A 77 4.93 6.28 -2.34
N ILE A 78 4.05 5.70 -3.16
CA ILE A 78 3.31 6.41 -4.20
C ILE A 78 1.86 6.58 -3.75
N GLY A 79 1.45 7.82 -3.51
CA GLY A 79 0.05 8.19 -3.41
C GLY A 79 -0.55 8.51 -4.78
N ASN A 80 -1.85 8.81 -4.83
CA ASN A 80 -2.50 9.17 -6.10
C ASN A 80 -2.04 10.56 -6.59
N PHE A 81 -1.84 11.49 -5.66
CA PHE A 81 -1.49 12.87 -5.96
C PHE A 81 -0.04 13.22 -5.65
N PHE A 82 0.75 12.35 -5.01
CA PHE A 82 2.11 12.69 -4.60
C PHE A 82 3.00 11.46 -4.50
N THR A 83 4.31 11.70 -4.37
CA THR A 83 5.26 10.69 -3.90
C THR A 83 5.90 11.14 -2.61
N ALA A 84 6.17 10.16 -1.74
CA ALA A 84 7.13 10.29 -0.67
C ALA A 84 8.32 9.35 -0.91
N VAL A 85 9.52 9.81 -0.56
CA VAL A 85 10.73 8.99 -0.48
C VAL A 85 11.37 9.14 0.89
N LEU A 86 11.89 8.04 1.42
CA LEU A 86 12.63 7.98 2.67
C LEU A 86 14.12 7.84 2.35
N SER A 87 14.93 8.74 2.88
CA SER A 87 16.38 8.65 2.83
C SER A 87 16.96 7.72 3.89
N ARG A 88 18.17 7.22 3.68
CA ARG A 88 18.91 6.40 4.65
C ARG A 88 19.13 7.11 5.99
N GLU A 89 19.21 8.43 5.97
CA GLU A 89 19.35 9.27 7.16
C GLU A 89 18.02 9.45 7.94
N GLY A 90 16.92 8.84 7.48
CA GLY A 90 15.62 8.90 8.12
C GLY A 90 14.82 10.17 7.80
N LYS A 91 15.24 10.95 6.78
CA LYS A 91 14.48 12.13 6.31
C LYS A 91 13.50 11.74 5.22
N VAL A 92 12.29 12.30 5.30
CA VAL A 92 11.24 12.13 4.29
C VAL A 92 11.24 13.31 3.35
N TYR A 93 11.22 13.03 2.05
CA TYR A 93 11.01 14.03 1.00
C TYR A 93 9.70 13.72 0.31
N THR A 94 8.91 14.73 -0.01
CA THR A 94 7.70 14.57 -0.80
C THR A 94 7.71 15.52 -1.99
N PHE A 95 7.08 15.11 -3.08
CA PHE A 95 6.93 15.91 -4.29
C PHE A 95 5.54 15.70 -4.91
N SER A 96 5.10 16.74 -5.64
CA SER A 96 3.97 16.74 -6.57
C SER A 96 2.54 16.96 -6.07
N TRP A 97 2.31 17.63 -4.94
CA TRP A 97 0.95 18.00 -4.52
C TRP A 97 0.51 19.42 -4.94
N GLY A 98 1.43 20.31 -5.30
CA GLY A 98 1.06 21.69 -5.67
C GLY A 98 0.38 22.51 -4.59
N SER A 99 -0.39 23.53 -5.03
CA SER A 99 -0.76 24.74 -4.28
C SER A 99 -1.77 24.53 -3.16
N ASP A 100 -2.25 23.30 -3.00
CA ASP A 100 -3.20 22.86 -1.97
C ASP A 100 -2.61 22.87 -0.54
N ALA A 101 -1.30 23.09 -0.40
CA ALA A 101 -0.56 23.26 0.86
C ALA A 101 -0.73 22.13 1.91
N LYS A 102 -1.31 20.99 1.54
CA LYS A 102 -1.58 19.85 2.45
C LYS A 102 -0.33 19.10 2.91
N LEU A 103 0.79 19.27 2.22
CA LEU A 103 2.11 18.78 2.65
C LEU A 103 3.05 19.94 3.05
N GLY A 104 2.52 21.15 3.21
CA GLY A 104 3.26 22.31 3.72
C GLY A 104 4.20 23.01 2.73
N HIS A 105 4.38 22.48 1.51
CA HIS A 105 5.39 22.99 0.56
C HIS A 105 5.10 24.38 -0.04
N GLN A 106 3.82 24.75 -0.18
CA GLN A 106 3.39 26.02 -0.83
C GLN A 106 3.94 26.18 -2.26
N THR A 107 3.86 25.13 -3.08
CA THR A 107 4.42 25.09 -4.44
C THR A 107 3.32 24.99 -5.49
N GLU A 108 3.63 25.20 -6.77
CA GLU A 108 2.69 24.94 -7.86
C GLU A 108 2.54 23.45 -8.14
N ALA A 109 1.43 23.01 -8.75
CA ALA A 109 1.19 21.60 -9.08
C ALA A 109 2.20 21.02 -10.07
N SER A 110 2.87 21.88 -10.85
CA SER A 110 3.97 21.50 -11.74
C SER A 110 5.32 21.38 -11.04
N ASP A 111 5.42 21.73 -9.74
CA ASP A 111 6.66 21.56 -8.97
C ASP A 111 6.84 20.08 -8.58
N LEU A 112 7.71 19.41 -9.34
CA LEU A 112 8.07 18.02 -9.14
C LEU A 112 9.39 17.86 -8.35
N GLU A 113 9.95 18.96 -7.82
CA GLU A 113 11.18 18.90 -7.05
C GLU A 113 10.93 18.25 -5.67
N PRO A 114 11.74 17.26 -5.27
CA PRO A 114 11.67 16.66 -3.94
C PRO A 114 11.96 17.69 -2.85
N ARG A 115 11.02 17.86 -1.92
CA ARG A 115 11.16 18.78 -0.79
C ARG A 115 11.12 18.02 0.54
N PRO A 116 11.99 18.36 1.49
CA PRO A 116 11.95 17.73 2.81
C PRO A 116 10.61 18.02 3.49
N LEU A 117 10.04 16.99 4.11
CA LEU A 117 8.81 17.12 4.88
C LEU A 117 9.13 17.82 6.21
N LEU A 118 8.66 19.06 6.34
CA LEU A 118 8.95 19.94 7.48
C LEU A 118 8.04 19.66 8.69
N GLY A 119 8.36 20.27 9.83
CA GLY A 119 7.60 20.15 11.08
C GLY A 119 8.16 19.09 12.03
N ALA A 120 7.27 18.31 12.66
CA ALA A 120 7.63 17.43 13.76
C ALA A 120 8.63 16.30 13.41
N LEU A 121 8.82 16.01 12.12
CA LEU A 121 9.72 14.97 11.62
C LEU A 121 11.10 15.49 11.16
N GLU A 122 11.37 16.79 11.22
CA GLU A 122 12.64 17.36 10.71
C GLU A 122 13.89 16.74 11.36
N ASN A 123 13.78 16.42 12.66
CA ASN A 123 14.87 15.90 13.47
C ASN A 123 14.52 14.54 14.11
N VAL A 124 13.49 13.86 13.60
CA VAL A 124 13.07 12.55 14.11
C VAL A 124 13.30 11.50 13.01
N PRO A 125 14.18 10.51 13.24
CA PRO A 125 14.46 9.48 12.23
C PRO A 125 13.21 8.68 11.88
N VAL A 126 12.76 8.78 10.63
CA VAL A 126 11.70 7.94 10.06
C VAL A 126 12.31 6.62 9.59
N VAL A 127 11.62 5.52 9.87
CA VAL A 127 12.06 4.15 9.50
C VAL A 127 11.18 3.50 8.44
N GLN A 128 9.93 3.95 8.30
CA GLN A 128 9.00 3.47 7.29
C GLN A 128 8.02 4.59 6.91
N ILE A 129 7.69 4.66 5.62
CA ILE A 129 6.61 5.50 5.09
C ILE A 129 5.55 4.63 4.40
N ALA A 130 4.28 5.06 4.46
CA ALA A 130 3.18 4.46 3.71
C ALA A 130 2.26 5.56 3.19
N ALA A 131 2.00 5.57 1.88
CA ALA A 131 1.19 6.59 1.23
C ALA A 131 -0.17 6.01 0.82
N GLY A 132 -1.25 6.65 1.29
CA GLY A 132 -2.57 6.43 0.74
C GLY A 132 -2.82 7.34 -0.47
N TYR A 133 -4.07 7.46 -0.91
CA TYR A 133 -4.40 8.33 -2.05
C TYR A 133 -3.95 9.77 -1.86
N CYS A 134 -4.22 10.28 -0.66
CA CYS A 134 -4.13 11.70 -0.36
C CYS A 134 -3.60 11.95 1.07
N TYR A 135 -2.80 11.05 1.64
CA TYR A 135 -2.18 11.23 2.94
C TYR A 135 -0.96 10.31 3.08
N LEU A 136 -0.11 10.62 4.06
CA LEU A 136 1.11 9.88 4.35
C LEU A 136 1.11 9.49 5.83
N LEU A 137 1.49 8.24 6.10
CA LEU A 137 1.91 7.77 7.42
C LEU A 137 3.43 7.65 7.44
N ALA A 138 4.03 8.02 8.57
CA ALA A 138 5.45 7.86 8.84
C ALA A 138 5.62 7.17 10.20
N LEU A 139 6.27 6.02 10.21
CA LEU A 139 6.74 5.35 11.41
C LEU A 139 8.11 5.93 11.76
N ALA A 140 8.21 6.55 12.93
CA ALA A 140 9.40 7.28 13.36
C ALA A 140 9.90 6.78 14.71
N PHE A 141 11.22 6.77 14.87
CA PHE A 141 11.87 6.37 16.11
C PHE A 141 11.99 7.58 17.06
N GLN A 142 11.35 7.47 18.23
CA GLN A 142 11.48 8.43 19.32
C GLN A 142 12.20 7.79 20.52
N PRO A 143 12.76 8.58 21.46
CA PRO A 143 13.40 8.04 22.66
C PRO A 143 12.51 7.11 23.49
N ALA A 144 11.19 7.31 23.45
CA ALA A 144 10.22 6.49 24.17
C ALA A 144 9.78 5.22 23.41
N GLY A 145 10.23 5.03 22.17
CA GLY A 145 9.81 3.95 21.29
C GLY A 145 9.40 4.43 19.91
N MET A 146 8.78 3.53 19.13
CA MET A 146 8.27 3.86 17.82
C MET A 146 6.95 4.64 17.94
N SER A 147 6.77 5.62 17.06
CA SER A 147 5.58 6.46 16.99
C SER A 147 5.13 6.65 15.55
N VAL A 148 3.83 6.82 15.33
CA VAL A 148 3.27 7.07 13.99
C VAL A 148 2.85 8.52 13.87
N TYR A 149 3.27 9.13 12.79
CA TYR A 149 2.87 10.46 12.37
C TYR A 149 2.05 10.38 11.09
N SER A 150 1.12 11.32 10.93
CA SER A 150 0.32 11.45 9.72
C SER A 150 0.25 12.89 9.23
N VAL A 151 0.12 13.05 7.91
CA VAL A 151 0.02 14.35 7.23
C VAL A 151 -0.82 14.20 5.95
N GLY A 152 -1.45 15.28 5.51
CA GLY A 152 -2.25 15.34 4.29
C GLY A 152 -3.75 15.47 4.55
N CYS A 153 -4.56 14.75 3.79
CA CYS A 153 -6.02 14.88 3.79
C CYS A 153 -6.68 14.14 4.98
N GLY A 154 -7.46 14.85 5.78
CA GLY A 154 -8.20 14.36 6.95
C GLY A 154 -9.53 13.68 6.64
N LEU A 155 -10.00 13.73 5.39
CA LEU A 155 -11.32 13.25 5.01
C LEU A 155 -11.57 11.80 5.49
N GLY A 156 -12.67 11.62 6.22
CA GLY A 156 -13.10 10.34 6.81
C GLY A 156 -12.29 9.88 8.04
N GLY A 157 -11.40 10.72 8.57
CA GLY A 157 -10.67 10.42 9.80
C GLY A 157 -9.39 9.60 9.61
N LYS A 158 -8.94 9.40 8.37
CA LYS A 158 -7.78 8.55 8.03
C LYS A 158 -6.42 9.05 8.56
N LEU A 159 -6.36 10.26 9.11
CA LEU A 159 -5.18 10.74 9.83
C LEU A 159 -5.16 10.29 11.31
N GLY A 160 -6.25 9.75 11.86
CA GLY A 160 -6.20 9.12 13.19
C GLY A 160 -6.12 10.11 14.36
N HIS A 161 -6.50 11.37 14.18
CA HIS A 161 -6.43 12.43 15.21
C HIS A 161 -7.77 12.72 15.91
N GLY A 162 -8.78 11.87 15.74
CA GLY A 162 -10.12 12.09 16.30
C GLY A 162 -10.93 13.15 15.55
N SER A 163 -10.44 13.64 14.42
CA SER A 163 -11.07 14.67 13.58
C SER A 163 -11.01 14.28 12.10
N LYS A 164 -11.69 15.06 11.25
CA LYS A 164 -11.67 14.91 9.78
C LYS A 164 -10.92 16.07 9.08
N THR A 165 -10.05 16.77 9.82
CA THR A 165 -9.34 17.96 9.35
C THR A 165 -8.02 17.59 8.69
N ASP A 166 -7.68 18.30 7.60
CA ASP A 166 -6.39 18.15 6.94
C ASP A 166 -5.25 18.62 7.86
N GLU A 167 -4.10 17.94 7.79
CA GLU A 167 -2.89 18.29 8.52
C GLU A 167 -1.81 18.67 7.51
N ARG A 168 -1.28 19.89 7.62
CA ARG A 168 -0.26 20.40 6.68
C ARG A 168 1.16 19.93 7.03
N TYR A 169 1.36 19.62 8.30
CA TYR A 169 2.62 19.13 8.85
C TYR A 169 2.39 17.80 9.56
N PRO A 170 3.39 16.93 9.65
CA PRO A 170 3.28 15.67 10.39
C PRO A 170 2.83 15.91 11.82
N ARG A 171 1.75 15.23 12.19
CA ARG A 171 1.20 15.25 13.55
C ARG A 171 1.25 13.84 14.14
N LEU A 172 1.64 13.76 15.41
CA LEU A 172 1.70 12.51 16.16
C LEU A 172 0.30 11.93 16.35
N ILE A 173 0.16 10.62 16.13
CA ILE A 173 -1.06 9.87 16.46
C ILE A 173 -0.98 9.39 17.92
N GLU A 174 -1.50 10.19 18.83
CA GLU A 174 -1.42 9.95 20.29
C GLU A 174 -2.19 8.70 20.76
N GLN A 175 -3.17 8.25 19.97
CA GLN A 175 -4.03 7.12 20.33
C GLN A 175 -3.25 5.82 20.60
N PHE A 176 -2.12 5.58 19.93
CA PHE A 176 -1.33 4.37 20.16
C PHE A 176 -0.76 4.33 21.58
N GLN A 177 -0.38 5.47 22.15
CA GLN A 177 0.05 5.55 23.54
C GLN A 177 -1.11 5.25 24.49
N ALA A 178 -2.30 5.78 24.22
CA ALA A 178 -3.50 5.51 25.02
C ALA A 178 -3.92 4.02 24.98
N LEU A 179 -3.70 3.35 23.86
CA LEU A 179 -3.95 1.90 23.69
C LEU A 179 -2.79 1.01 24.19
N ASN A 180 -1.70 1.62 24.66
CA ASN A 180 -0.44 0.95 25.03
C ASN A 180 0.07 0.03 23.90
N ILE A 181 0.08 0.54 22.67
CA ILE A 181 0.57 -0.15 21.47
C ILE A 181 1.88 0.49 21.05
N GLN A 182 2.90 -0.33 20.77
CA GLN A 182 4.17 0.09 20.18
C GLN A 182 4.15 -0.26 18.69
N PRO A 183 3.89 0.68 17.78
CA PRO A 183 3.80 0.41 16.35
C PRO A 183 5.12 -0.13 15.80
N VAL A 184 5.05 -1.13 14.93
CA VAL A 184 6.23 -1.69 14.24
C VAL A 184 6.09 -1.69 12.72
N GLU A 185 4.86 -1.53 12.22
CA GLU A 185 4.57 -1.45 10.79
C GLU A 185 3.34 -0.56 10.54
N VAL A 186 3.39 0.20 9.44
CA VAL A 186 2.28 1.02 8.95
C VAL A 186 1.88 0.61 7.54
N ALA A 187 0.57 0.62 7.26
CA ALA A 187 0.01 0.52 5.92
C ALA A 187 -1.03 1.63 5.69
N ALA A 188 -1.06 2.16 4.47
CA ALA A 188 -1.94 3.25 4.08
C ALA A 188 -2.65 2.88 2.77
N GLY A 189 -3.96 2.63 2.86
CA GLY A 189 -4.84 2.38 1.73
C GLY A 189 -5.35 3.69 1.16
N ALA A 190 -6.24 3.63 0.16
CA ALA A 190 -6.81 4.85 -0.40
C ALA A 190 -7.55 5.69 0.65
N TRP A 191 -8.33 5.02 1.51
CA TRP A 191 -9.30 5.66 2.39
C TRP A 191 -9.14 5.34 3.87
N HIS A 192 -8.36 4.31 4.19
CA HIS A 192 -8.12 3.84 5.55
C HIS A 192 -6.65 3.46 5.75
N ALA A 193 -6.28 3.32 7.01
CA ALA A 193 -4.93 3.02 7.45
C ALA A 193 -4.95 1.85 8.41
N ALA A 194 -3.80 1.19 8.54
CA ALA A 194 -3.60 0.12 9.48
C ALA A 194 -2.19 0.15 10.10
N VAL A 195 -2.07 -0.39 11.31
CA VAL A 195 -0.82 -0.55 12.05
C VAL A 195 -0.77 -1.93 12.68
N VAL A 196 0.42 -2.54 12.67
CA VAL A 196 0.77 -3.68 13.52
C VAL A 196 1.57 -3.17 14.71
N GLY A 197 1.17 -3.56 15.91
CA GLY A 197 1.91 -3.36 17.15
C GLY A 197 2.95 -4.45 17.39
N ARG A 198 3.98 -4.16 18.19
CA ARG A 198 5.03 -5.13 18.59
C ARG A 198 4.46 -6.36 19.30
N ASP A 199 3.30 -6.23 19.94
CA ASP A 199 2.55 -7.32 20.57
C ASP A 199 1.68 -8.12 19.58
N GLY A 200 1.70 -7.76 18.29
CA GLY A 200 0.92 -8.37 17.23
C GLY A 200 -0.51 -7.87 17.11
N ARG A 201 -0.95 -6.89 17.94
CA ARG A 201 -2.27 -6.28 17.78
C ARG A 201 -2.33 -5.47 16.50
N VAL A 202 -3.47 -5.53 15.82
CA VAL A 202 -3.75 -4.72 14.63
C VAL A 202 -4.73 -3.61 14.99
N CYS A 203 -4.39 -2.40 14.57
CA CYS A 203 -5.30 -1.25 14.58
C CYS A 203 -5.64 -0.82 13.17
N THR A 204 -6.88 -0.41 12.95
CA THR A 204 -7.37 0.15 11.70
C THR A 204 -8.18 1.42 11.98
N TRP A 205 -8.16 2.37 11.04
CA TRP A 205 -8.96 3.59 11.12
C TRP A 205 -9.12 4.26 9.75
N GLY A 206 -10.01 5.24 9.66
CA GLY A 206 -10.39 5.94 8.43
C GLY A 206 -11.81 5.58 7.99
N TRP A 207 -12.02 5.45 6.69
CA TRP A 207 -13.33 5.08 6.15
C TRP A 207 -13.68 3.63 6.45
N GLY A 208 -14.91 3.37 6.91
CA GLY A 208 -15.42 2.04 7.24
C GLY A 208 -16.06 1.27 6.09
N ARG A 209 -16.26 1.92 4.94
CA ARG A 209 -17.08 1.41 3.83
C ARG A 209 -16.69 -0.02 3.43
N PHE A 210 -17.69 -0.86 3.16
CA PHE A 210 -17.53 -2.27 2.82
C PHE A 210 -16.81 -3.10 3.90
N GLY A 211 -16.67 -2.60 5.12
CA GLY A 211 -16.06 -3.30 6.24
C GLY A 211 -14.54 -3.37 6.19
N CYS A 212 -13.87 -2.50 5.44
CA CYS A 212 -12.40 -2.52 5.28
C CYS A 212 -11.60 -2.27 6.58
N LEU A 213 -12.27 -1.87 7.67
CA LEU A 213 -11.68 -1.75 9.01
C LEU A 213 -11.83 -3.03 9.85
N GLY A 214 -12.66 -4.00 9.45
CA GLY A 214 -12.73 -5.30 10.15
C GLY A 214 -13.43 -5.27 11.51
N HIS A 215 -14.14 -4.20 11.85
CA HIS A 215 -14.84 -4.03 13.14
C HIS A 215 -16.25 -4.63 13.16
N GLY A 216 -16.63 -5.42 12.14
CA GLY A 216 -17.95 -6.06 12.03
C GLY A 216 -19.08 -5.12 11.60
N ASN A 217 -18.73 -3.95 11.09
CA ASN A 217 -19.65 -2.91 10.60
C ASN A 217 -18.94 -2.05 9.54
N GLU A 218 -19.64 -1.04 9.00
CA GLU A 218 -19.10 -0.12 7.99
C GLU A 218 -18.86 1.31 8.51
N GLU A 219 -18.78 1.50 9.83
CA GLU A 219 -18.61 2.81 10.45
C GLU A 219 -17.18 3.35 10.26
N CYS A 220 -17.07 4.66 10.07
CA CYS A 220 -15.77 5.32 10.00
C CYS A 220 -15.18 5.50 11.40
N GLU A 221 -13.87 5.30 11.53
CA GLU A 221 -13.13 5.48 12.78
C GLU A 221 -12.12 6.62 12.61
N SER A 222 -12.24 7.69 13.40
CA SER A 222 -11.32 8.83 13.33
C SER A 222 -10.08 8.69 14.22
N LEU A 223 -10.01 7.60 14.99
CA LEU A 223 -8.88 7.22 15.83
C LEU A 223 -8.51 5.76 15.51
N PRO A 224 -7.22 5.37 15.61
CA PRO A 224 -6.83 3.96 15.61
C PRO A 224 -7.67 3.14 16.58
N LYS A 225 -8.30 2.09 16.08
CA LYS A 225 -9.12 1.16 16.87
C LYS A 225 -8.61 -0.26 16.69
N VAL A 226 -8.51 -0.99 17.80
CA VAL A 226 -8.06 -2.40 17.78
C VAL A 226 -9.10 -3.27 17.05
N VAL A 227 -8.63 -4.14 16.17
CA VAL A 227 -9.46 -5.13 15.50
C VAL A 227 -9.65 -6.33 16.43
N GLU A 228 -10.66 -6.27 17.31
CA GLU A 228 -10.87 -7.27 18.38
C GLU A 228 -11.04 -8.72 17.88
N ALA A 229 -11.55 -8.89 16.65
CA ALA A 229 -11.67 -10.20 16.00
C ALA A 229 -10.30 -10.89 15.79
N LEU A 230 -9.20 -10.13 15.79
CA LEU A 230 -7.82 -10.62 15.68
C LEU A 230 -7.10 -10.69 17.03
N SER A 231 -7.79 -10.55 18.17
CA SER A 231 -7.18 -10.55 19.51
C SER A 231 -6.35 -11.81 19.85
N LYS A 232 -6.61 -12.94 19.17
CA LYS A 232 -5.87 -14.21 19.30
C LYS A 232 -4.85 -14.45 18.18
N VAL A 233 -4.68 -13.47 17.28
CA VAL A 233 -3.78 -13.54 16.14
C VAL A 233 -2.62 -12.60 16.40
N LYS A 234 -1.40 -13.14 16.42
CA LYS A 234 -0.19 -12.33 16.50
C LYS A 234 0.23 -11.90 15.10
N ALA A 235 -0.16 -10.70 14.69
CA ALA A 235 0.16 -10.17 13.37
C ALA A 235 1.64 -9.80 13.24
N ILE A 236 2.20 -9.98 12.04
CA ILE A 236 3.57 -9.58 11.67
C ILE A 236 3.62 -8.69 10.42
N HIS A 237 2.53 -8.61 9.66
CA HIS A 237 2.43 -7.81 8.43
C HIS A 237 0.99 -7.33 8.23
N VAL A 238 0.83 -6.12 7.70
CA VAL A 238 -0.48 -5.58 7.29
C VAL A 238 -0.37 -4.88 5.94
N ALA A 239 -1.40 -5.05 5.12
CA ALA A 239 -1.49 -4.38 3.83
C ALA A 239 -2.90 -3.88 3.59
N THR A 240 -3.03 -2.69 3.01
CA THR A 240 -4.31 -1.99 2.80
C THR A 240 -4.41 -1.55 1.34
N GLY A 241 -5.54 -1.88 0.69
CA GLY A 241 -5.91 -1.47 -0.66
C GLY A 241 -6.87 -0.27 -0.62
N ASP A 242 -7.74 -0.17 -1.62
CA ASP A 242 -8.75 0.90 -1.64
C ASP A 242 -9.82 0.70 -0.56
N TYR A 243 -10.38 -0.50 -0.49
CA TYR A 243 -11.37 -0.90 0.51
C TYR A 243 -11.13 -2.32 0.99
N THR A 244 -9.88 -2.76 1.03
CA THR A 244 -9.49 -4.11 1.44
C THR A 244 -8.32 -4.03 2.41
N THR A 245 -8.27 -4.98 3.34
CA THR A 245 -7.18 -5.09 4.30
C THR A 245 -6.78 -6.55 4.42
N PHE A 246 -5.48 -6.79 4.48
CA PHE A 246 -4.87 -8.07 4.73
C PHE A 246 -4.00 -8.00 5.97
N VAL A 247 -4.03 -9.08 6.76
CA VAL A 247 -3.18 -9.27 7.93
C VAL A 247 -2.51 -10.63 7.81
N VAL A 248 -1.19 -10.69 8.01
CA VAL A 248 -0.44 -11.95 8.07
C VAL A 248 -0.03 -12.19 9.52
N SER A 249 -0.29 -13.39 10.02
CA SER A 249 0.11 -13.82 11.37
C SER A 249 1.55 -14.34 11.40
N GLU A 250 2.12 -14.45 12.60
CA GLU A 250 3.42 -15.08 12.84
C GLU A 250 3.49 -16.55 12.36
N ASP A 251 2.36 -17.24 12.28
CA ASP A 251 2.26 -18.62 11.77
C ASP A 251 2.13 -18.68 10.24
N GLY A 252 2.06 -17.52 9.57
CA GLY A 252 1.86 -17.39 8.13
C GLY A 252 0.40 -17.45 7.69
N ASP A 253 -0.55 -17.33 8.62
CA ASP A 253 -1.97 -17.31 8.31
C ASP A 253 -2.39 -15.93 7.82
N VAL A 254 -3.13 -15.91 6.72
CA VAL A 254 -3.56 -14.68 6.08
C VAL A 254 -5.04 -14.46 6.35
N TYR A 255 -5.37 -13.30 6.90
CA TYR A 255 -6.73 -12.84 7.11
C TYR A 255 -7.01 -11.68 6.19
N SER A 256 -8.23 -11.62 5.65
CA SER A 256 -8.68 -10.53 4.78
C SER A 256 -10.08 -10.06 5.13
N PHE A 257 -10.34 -8.78 4.85
CA PHE A 257 -11.63 -8.14 5.08
C PHE A 257 -11.77 -6.90 4.19
N GLY A 258 -13.02 -6.48 3.95
CA GLY A 258 -13.37 -5.36 3.09
C GLY A 258 -14.28 -5.72 1.92
N CYS A 259 -14.13 -4.97 0.82
CA CYS A 259 -14.96 -5.06 -0.38
C CYS A 259 -14.86 -6.44 -1.05
N GLY A 260 -16.00 -7.13 -1.11
CA GLY A 260 -16.09 -8.45 -1.74
C GLY A 260 -16.39 -8.42 -3.24
N GLU A 261 -16.64 -7.24 -3.83
CA GLU A 261 -17.07 -7.11 -5.23
C GLU A 261 -16.06 -7.70 -6.24
N SER A 262 -14.78 -7.79 -5.85
CA SER A 262 -13.73 -8.46 -6.62
C SER A 262 -13.21 -9.71 -5.91
N SER A 263 -12.66 -10.63 -6.70
CA SER A 263 -12.00 -11.84 -6.22
C SER A 263 -10.68 -11.60 -5.46
N SER A 264 -10.37 -10.34 -5.12
CA SER A 264 -9.08 -9.92 -4.57
C SER A 264 -8.90 -10.22 -3.08
N LEU A 265 -9.94 -10.67 -2.36
CA LEU A 265 -9.87 -11.09 -0.95
C LEU A 265 -9.39 -12.55 -0.77
N GLY A 266 -9.39 -13.39 -1.81
CA GLY A 266 -8.89 -14.76 -1.69
C GLY A 266 -9.89 -15.79 -1.11
N HIS A 267 -11.13 -15.38 -0.84
CA HIS A 267 -12.20 -16.28 -0.38
C HIS A 267 -12.89 -16.98 -1.55
N ASN A 268 -13.22 -18.26 -1.36
CA ASN A 268 -13.97 -19.05 -2.34
C ASN A 268 -15.39 -18.49 -2.52
N ILE A 269 -15.81 -18.33 -3.77
CA ILE A 269 -17.22 -18.14 -4.10
C ILE A 269 -17.85 -19.54 -4.03
N GLY A 270 -18.72 -19.77 -3.05
CA GLY A 270 -19.49 -21.01 -2.99
C GLY A 270 -20.28 -21.21 -4.28
N ALA A 271 -20.43 -22.46 -4.71
CA ALA A 271 -21.24 -22.85 -5.88
C ALA A 271 -22.75 -22.52 -5.73
N ASP A 272 -23.15 -21.93 -4.60
CA ASP A 272 -24.53 -21.78 -4.15
C ASP A 272 -25.20 -20.49 -4.63
N GLY A 273 -24.61 -19.77 -5.60
CA GLY A 273 -25.24 -18.61 -6.23
C GLY A 273 -25.50 -17.41 -5.29
N GLN A 274 -24.97 -17.42 -4.06
CA GLN A 274 -24.94 -16.23 -3.22
C GLN A 274 -23.88 -15.28 -3.79
N GLY A 275 -24.32 -14.12 -4.27
CA GLY A 275 -23.45 -13.10 -4.85
C GLY A 275 -22.34 -12.69 -3.88
N ARG A 276 -21.23 -12.20 -4.44
CA ARG A 276 -20.07 -11.69 -3.71
C ARG A 276 -20.49 -10.74 -2.57
N GLN A 277 -20.11 -11.05 -1.33
CA GLN A 277 -20.44 -10.27 -0.14
C GLN A 277 -19.19 -9.60 0.45
N ASN A 278 -19.37 -8.43 1.03
CA ASN A 278 -18.32 -7.77 1.81
C ASN A 278 -17.99 -8.57 3.07
N VAL A 279 -16.71 -8.58 3.42
CA VAL A 279 -16.20 -9.27 4.61
C VAL A 279 -15.98 -8.22 5.70
N LEU A 280 -16.94 -8.10 6.62
CA LEU A 280 -16.95 -7.01 7.63
C LEU A 280 -16.05 -7.27 8.84
N SER A 281 -15.63 -8.52 9.03
CA SER A 281 -14.70 -8.95 10.08
C SER A 281 -13.63 -9.85 9.46
N PRO A 282 -12.38 -9.79 9.94
CA PRO A 282 -11.28 -10.58 9.41
C PRO A 282 -11.61 -12.07 9.27
N GLU A 283 -11.53 -12.57 8.04
CA GLU A 283 -11.76 -13.97 7.72
C GLU A 283 -10.47 -14.62 7.23
N LEU A 284 -10.22 -15.87 7.64
CA LEU A 284 -9.05 -16.63 7.19
C LEU A 284 -9.15 -16.95 5.68
N VAL A 285 -8.11 -16.62 4.94
CA VAL A 285 -7.93 -17.03 3.53
C VAL A 285 -7.54 -18.51 3.50
N THR A 286 -8.55 -19.39 3.57
CA THR A 286 -8.36 -20.84 3.69
C THR A 286 -7.57 -21.45 2.52
N SER A 287 -7.70 -20.87 1.33
CA SER A 287 -6.96 -21.26 0.13
C SER A 287 -5.45 -21.07 0.29
N LEU A 288 -4.99 -19.98 0.91
CA LEU A 288 -3.57 -19.79 1.26
C LEU A 288 -3.13 -20.74 2.39
N LYS A 289 -3.98 -21.00 3.39
CA LYS A 289 -3.64 -21.98 4.45
C LYS A 289 -3.39 -23.38 3.86
N GLN A 290 -4.15 -23.78 2.85
CA GLN A 290 -4.04 -25.09 2.21
C GLN A 290 -2.74 -25.29 1.42
N VAL A 291 -2.05 -24.21 1.01
CA VAL A 291 -0.77 -24.34 0.30
C VAL A 291 0.37 -24.83 1.21
N LYS A 292 0.17 -24.84 2.54
CA LYS A 292 1.13 -25.30 3.56
C LYS A 292 2.51 -24.63 3.44
N GLU A 293 2.51 -23.38 3.01
CA GLU A 293 3.68 -22.50 3.00
C GLU A 293 3.43 -21.33 3.95
N ARG A 294 4.48 -20.88 4.63
CA ARG A 294 4.39 -19.71 5.52
C ARG A 294 4.39 -18.44 4.66
N VAL A 295 3.24 -17.78 4.55
CA VAL A 295 3.16 -16.44 3.94
C VAL A 295 3.85 -15.45 4.87
N VAL A 296 4.67 -14.56 4.31
CA VAL A 296 5.41 -13.54 5.09
C VAL A 296 5.10 -12.12 4.64
N HIS A 297 4.55 -11.95 3.44
CA HIS A 297 4.26 -10.62 2.90
C HIS A 297 3.07 -10.66 1.95
N ILE A 298 2.21 -9.66 2.06
CA ILE A 298 1.11 -9.40 1.13
C ILE A 298 1.34 -8.04 0.48
N SER A 299 1.18 -7.98 -0.84
CA SER A 299 1.13 -6.73 -1.60
C SER A 299 -0.13 -6.73 -2.46
N LEU A 300 -0.83 -5.61 -2.51
CA LEU A 300 -2.09 -5.47 -3.24
C LEU A 300 -2.16 -4.12 -3.95
N THR A 301 -3.06 -4.02 -4.92
CA THR A 301 -3.32 -2.78 -5.65
C THR A 301 -4.26 -1.84 -4.90
N ASN A 302 -3.95 -0.56 -5.00
CA ASN A 302 -4.86 0.53 -4.67
C ASN A 302 -5.73 0.91 -5.90
N SER A 303 -6.73 0.09 -6.25
CA SER A 303 -7.67 0.42 -7.34
C SER A 303 -9.10 -0.07 -7.08
N ILE A 304 -10.08 0.83 -7.27
CA ILE A 304 -11.51 0.63 -7.07
C ILE A 304 -12.24 0.02 -8.28
N TYR A 305 -11.71 0.13 -9.51
CA TYR A 305 -12.44 -0.28 -10.71
C TYR A 305 -11.94 -1.62 -11.26
N TRP A 306 -12.55 -2.70 -10.77
CA TRP A 306 -12.56 -4.06 -11.34
C TRP A 306 -11.21 -4.74 -11.68
N ASN A 307 -10.09 -4.12 -11.30
CA ASN A 307 -8.74 -4.61 -11.61
C ASN A 307 -7.89 -4.88 -10.35
N ALA A 308 -8.54 -5.00 -9.19
CA ALA A 308 -7.85 -5.24 -7.93
C ALA A 308 -7.20 -6.63 -7.92
N HIS A 309 -5.92 -6.70 -7.60
CA HIS A 309 -5.19 -7.95 -7.45
C HIS A 309 -4.25 -7.93 -6.24
N THR A 310 -3.92 -9.12 -5.79
CA THR A 310 -3.16 -9.37 -4.57
C THR A 310 -2.10 -10.42 -4.85
N PHE A 311 -0.90 -10.17 -4.34
CA PHE A 311 0.20 -11.11 -4.33
C PHE A 311 0.56 -11.51 -2.90
N ALA A 312 0.81 -12.79 -2.70
CA ALA A 312 1.35 -13.35 -1.46
C ALA A 312 2.73 -13.94 -1.71
N LEU A 313 3.72 -13.49 -0.93
CA LEU A 313 5.07 -14.02 -0.92
C LEU A 313 5.27 -14.91 0.32
N THR A 314 5.80 -16.10 0.08
CA THR A 314 6.11 -17.07 1.13
C THR A 314 7.57 -16.97 1.56
N GLU A 315 7.87 -17.46 2.77
CA GLU A 315 9.23 -17.54 3.31
C GLU A 315 10.19 -18.34 2.39
N SER A 316 9.66 -19.35 1.69
CA SER A 316 10.41 -20.16 0.73
C SER A 316 10.64 -19.47 -0.63
N GLY A 317 10.19 -18.21 -0.79
CA GLY A 317 10.37 -17.42 -2.00
C GLY A 317 9.35 -17.70 -3.10
N LYS A 318 8.29 -18.47 -2.82
CA LYS A 318 7.20 -18.71 -3.78
C LYS A 318 6.22 -17.55 -3.78
N LEU A 319 5.80 -17.13 -4.97
CA LEU A 319 4.81 -16.08 -5.20
C LEU A 319 3.46 -16.70 -5.58
N TYR A 320 2.39 -16.18 -5.00
CA TYR A 320 1.02 -16.52 -5.33
C TYR A 320 0.26 -15.26 -5.73
N GLY A 321 -0.63 -15.33 -6.71
CA GLY A 321 -1.46 -14.22 -7.16
C GLY A 321 -2.94 -14.57 -7.27
N PHE A 322 -3.81 -13.61 -6.97
CA PHE A 322 -5.27 -13.70 -7.06
C PHE A 322 -5.90 -12.32 -7.24
N GLY A 323 -7.19 -12.29 -7.58
CA GLY A 323 -7.94 -11.09 -8.00
C GLY A 323 -8.07 -11.00 -9.51
N ALA A 324 -8.20 -9.79 -10.03
CA ALA A 324 -8.35 -9.54 -11.45
C ALA A 324 -7.08 -9.90 -12.24
N GLY A 325 -7.26 -10.44 -13.45
CA GLY A 325 -6.17 -10.84 -14.35
C GLY A 325 -6.42 -10.54 -15.83
N ASP A 326 -7.48 -9.80 -16.15
CA ASP A 326 -7.90 -9.43 -17.51
C ASP A 326 -6.91 -8.54 -18.28
N LYS A 327 -5.90 -7.97 -17.60
CA LYS A 327 -4.77 -7.22 -18.16
C LYS A 327 -3.45 -8.00 -18.13
N GLY A 328 -3.46 -9.26 -17.72
CA GLY A 328 -2.24 -10.06 -17.51
C GLY A 328 -1.47 -9.70 -16.24
N GLN A 329 -2.06 -8.91 -15.34
CA GLN A 329 -1.42 -8.41 -14.12
C GLN A 329 -1.02 -9.50 -13.14
N LEU A 330 -1.63 -10.69 -13.18
CA LEU A 330 -1.20 -11.85 -12.39
C LEU A 330 -0.02 -12.62 -12.99
N GLY A 331 0.49 -12.22 -14.16
CA GLY A 331 1.61 -12.89 -14.82
C GLY A 331 1.29 -14.30 -15.36
N VAL A 332 0.00 -14.58 -15.57
CA VAL A 332 -0.52 -15.87 -16.05
C VAL A 332 -1.66 -15.62 -17.05
N GLU A 333 -1.69 -16.40 -18.12
CA GLU A 333 -2.79 -16.35 -19.08
C GLU A 333 -4.06 -16.99 -18.50
N PHE A 334 -5.19 -16.33 -18.70
CA PHE A 334 -6.49 -16.87 -18.32
C PHE A 334 -7.09 -17.66 -19.48
N VAL A 335 -7.89 -18.69 -19.14
CA VAL A 335 -8.73 -19.37 -20.12
C VAL A 335 -9.73 -18.36 -20.68
N ALA A 336 -10.15 -18.53 -21.94
CA ALA A 336 -11.19 -17.70 -22.54
C ALA A 336 -12.41 -17.57 -21.60
N ASP A 337 -12.93 -16.35 -21.46
CA ASP A 337 -14.06 -15.95 -20.61
C ASP A 337 -13.82 -15.82 -19.09
N GLN A 338 -12.58 -16.03 -18.61
CA GLN A 338 -12.20 -15.69 -17.23
C GLN A 338 -11.56 -14.29 -17.17
N SER A 339 -12.00 -13.45 -16.23
CA SER A 339 -11.43 -12.11 -15.97
C SER A 339 -10.80 -11.96 -14.58
N GLU A 340 -11.14 -12.87 -13.64
CA GLU A 340 -10.65 -12.86 -12.26
C GLU A 340 -10.36 -14.27 -11.73
N ARG A 341 -9.53 -14.35 -10.68
CA ARG A 341 -9.25 -15.57 -9.90
C ARG A 341 -9.52 -15.32 -8.41
N GLY A 342 -10.45 -16.07 -7.83
CA GLY A 342 -10.71 -16.06 -6.38
C GLY A 342 -9.67 -16.80 -5.56
N ASN A 343 -9.09 -17.85 -6.13
CA ASN A 343 -8.10 -18.65 -5.43
C ASN A 343 -6.67 -18.19 -5.78
N PRO A 344 -5.81 -18.00 -4.77
CA PRO A 344 -4.37 -17.83 -4.95
C PRO A 344 -3.77 -18.99 -5.72
N GLU A 345 -3.10 -18.67 -6.83
CA GLU A 345 -2.33 -19.63 -7.60
C GLU A 345 -0.86 -19.24 -7.63
N ARG A 346 0.00 -20.24 -7.67
CA ARG A 346 1.45 -20.04 -7.75
C ARG A 346 1.79 -19.40 -9.10
N ILE A 347 2.63 -18.38 -9.05
CA ILE A 347 3.22 -17.73 -10.22
C ILE A 347 4.67 -18.18 -10.33
N ASP A 348 5.02 -18.77 -11.47
CA ASP A 348 6.40 -19.14 -11.74
C ASP A 348 7.19 -17.90 -12.18
N ILE A 349 8.19 -17.55 -11.38
CA ILE A 349 9.12 -16.47 -11.65
C ILE A 349 10.39 -17.11 -12.22
N ASP A 350 10.69 -16.81 -13.48
CA ASP A 350 11.99 -17.15 -14.05
C ASP A 350 13.02 -16.13 -13.54
N LEU A 351 13.92 -16.60 -12.68
CA LEU A 351 15.02 -15.82 -12.12
C LEU A 351 16.35 -16.05 -12.88
N THR A 352 16.33 -16.77 -14.00
CA THR A 352 17.54 -17.14 -14.75
C THR A 352 18.07 -16.06 -15.68
#